data_AF-A0A956S6Y2-F1
#
_entry.id   AF-A0A956S6Y2-F1
#
_cell.length_a   1.000
_cell.length_b   1.000
_cell.length_c   1.000
_cell.angle_alpha   90.00
_cell.angle_beta   90.00
_cell.angle_gamma   90.00
#
_symmetry.space_group_name_H-M   'P 1'
#
loop_
_entity.id
_entity.type
_entity.pdbx_description
1 polymer ?
#
loop_
_entity_poly.entity_id
_entity_poly.type
_entity_poly.pdbx_seq_one_letter_code
_entity_poly.pdbx_strand_id
1 'polypeptide(L)'
;MFLIYIMGMFSYIFSYYYKDIRVVTVHIITVLWFTTLLTLPQLIPSLMLNNYSIRSFDAEEISATQGAYNPIMTSAYLFPTIFQNNANYQGEEIDKDFSYVETYMYMGIVSITMALLGTILLKNKKLDRLGSLTLILFIILNYSTYIPFLDIDAIPGISLFRYWTRISFLMLFYMAFVGSYFIDTLAKRSMDNISFSWKKTLIIGTTFLALVGLNWNHAVTQRLIQDLPSYISTSYYYKEWYSIVFVTVASLIFGTIIYFRKKTSPIFPIMALFFLLLTVTDLKYFSSEIIDIRTDDIEDLSKADYDPKYKNTRIILEANEIENNESLYYDFW
;
A
#
# COMPACT_ATOMS: atom_id res chain seq x y z
N MET A 1 5.03 2.07 -11.11
CA MET A 1 4.37 3.38 -10.86
C MET A 1 3.50 3.86 -12.02
N PHE A 2 3.98 3.86 -13.27
CA PHE A 2 3.23 4.25 -14.48
C PHE A 2 1.76 3.78 -14.55
N LEU A 3 1.55 2.47 -14.43
CA LEU A 3 0.24 1.86 -14.52
C LEU A 3 -0.70 2.25 -13.37
N ILE A 4 -0.17 2.43 -12.15
CA ILE A 4 -0.94 2.90 -10.98
C ILE A 4 -1.40 4.35 -11.19
N TYR A 5 -0.54 5.20 -11.75
CA TYR A 5 -0.90 6.57 -12.10
C TYR A 5 -2.03 6.60 -13.13
N ILE A 6 -1.97 5.75 -14.17
CA ILE A 6 -3.06 5.59 -15.14
C ILE A 6 -4.34 5.13 -14.45
N MET A 7 -4.27 4.18 -13.51
CA MET A 7 -5.45 3.72 -12.77
C MET A 7 -6.04 4.80 -11.86
N GLY A 8 -5.21 5.60 -11.21
CA GLY A 8 -5.65 6.76 -10.41
C GLY A 8 -6.33 7.82 -11.29
N MET A 9 -5.71 8.15 -12.43
CA MET A 9 -6.27 9.09 -13.42
C MET A 9 -7.57 8.56 -14.04
N PHE A 10 -7.62 7.28 -14.41
CA PHE A 10 -8.83 6.61 -14.85
C PHE A 10 -9.93 6.74 -13.79
N SER A 11 -9.59 6.45 -12.53
CA SER A 11 -10.54 6.51 -11.43
C SER A 11 -11.09 7.91 -11.23
N TYR A 12 -10.24 8.93 -11.34
CA TYR A 12 -10.61 10.34 -11.30
C TYR A 12 -11.51 10.73 -12.47
N ILE A 13 -11.09 10.47 -13.71
CA ILE A 13 -11.82 10.81 -14.93
C ILE A 13 -13.20 10.13 -14.94
N PHE A 14 -13.24 8.83 -14.65
CA PHE A 14 -14.49 8.08 -14.59
C PHE A 14 -15.42 8.65 -13.51
N SER A 15 -14.91 8.91 -12.31
CA SER A 15 -15.72 9.47 -11.22
C SER A 15 -16.31 10.85 -11.57
N TYR A 16 -15.60 11.68 -12.33
CA TYR A 16 -16.07 13.01 -12.71
C TYR A 16 -16.95 13.04 -13.95
N TYR A 17 -16.69 12.20 -14.95
CA TYR A 17 -17.29 12.30 -16.28
C TYR A 17 -18.10 11.07 -16.70
N TYR A 18 -18.36 10.07 -15.84
CA TYR A 18 -19.06 8.82 -16.20
C TYR A 18 -20.36 8.94 -17.01
N LYS A 19 -21.07 10.07 -16.92
CA LYS A 19 -22.32 10.31 -17.68
C LYS A 19 -22.07 10.64 -19.16
N ASP A 20 -20.88 11.10 -19.50
CA ASP A 20 -20.47 11.42 -20.85
C ASP A 20 -19.33 10.49 -21.26
N ILE A 21 -19.71 9.33 -21.77
CA ILE A 21 -18.76 8.28 -22.16
C ILE A 21 -17.77 8.78 -23.20
N ARG A 22 -18.17 9.70 -24.09
CA ARG A 22 -17.30 10.26 -25.12
C ARG A 22 -16.18 11.07 -24.49
N VAL A 23 -16.49 11.92 -23.52
CA VAL A 23 -15.49 12.70 -22.78
C VAL A 23 -14.56 11.78 -21.99
N VAL A 24 -15.10 10.75 -21.33
CA VAL A 24 -14.31 9.75 -20.61
C VAL A 24 -13.33 9.05 -21.56
N THR A 25 -13.81 8.55 -22.70
CA THR A 25 -12.98 7.87 -23.70
C THR A 25 -11.88 8.76 -24.23
N VAL A 26 -12.17 10.02 -24.59
CA VAL A 26 -11.17 10.97 -25.08
C VAL A 26 -10.08 11.21 -24.01
N HIS A 27 -10.47 11.41 -22.76
CA HIS A 27 -9.50 11.63 -21.67
C HIS A 27 -8.67 10.38 -21.41
N ILE A 28 -9.27 9.18 -21.42
CA ILE A 28 -8.54 7.91 -21.27
C ILE A 28 -7.54 7.74 -22.39
N ILE A 29 -7.95 7.93 -23.65
CA ILE A 29 -7.03 7.83 -24.81
C ILE A 29 -5.89 8.85 -24.67
N THR A 30 -6.21 10.09 -24.29
CA THR A 30 -5.20 11.14 -24.11
C THR A 30 -4.21 10.78 -23.00
N VAL A 31 -4.69 10.33 -21.85
CA VAL A 31 -3.83 9.88 -20.75
C VAL A 31 -2.99 8.69 -21.18
N LEU A 32 -3.58 7.66 -21.79
CA LEU A 32 -2.84 6.50 -22.28
C LEU A 32 -1.76 6.90 -23.29
N TRP A 33 -2.09 7.78 -24.23
CA TRP A 33 -1.16 8.28 -25.24
C TRP A 33 0.01 9.03 -24.60
N PHE A 34 -0.27 10.08 -23.83
CA PHE A 34 0.78 10.88 -23.20
C PHE A 34 1.65 10.06 -22.27
N THR A 35 1.02 9.23 -21.45
CA THR A 35 1.78 8.45 -20.48
C THR A 35 2.63 7.42 -21.24
N THR A 36 2.11 6.75 -22.28
CA THR A 36 2.90 5.81 -23.10
C THR A 36 4.07 6.50 -23.77
N LEU A 37 3.90 7.70 -24.32
CA LEU A 37 5.00 8.49 -24.88
C LEU A 37 6.08 8.80 -23.83
N LEU A 38 5.66 9.20 -22.62
CA LEU A 38 6.57 9.53 -21.53
C LEU A 38 7.33 8.31 -20.99
N THR A 39 6.73 7.12 -21.05
CA THR A 39 7.35 5.89 -20.53
C THR A 39 7.98 5.00 -21.60
N LEU A 40 7.74 5.25 -22.88
CA LEU A 40 8.33 4.50 -24.00
C LEU A 40 9.85 4.32 -23.87
N PRO A 41 10.63 5.35 -23.50
CA PRO A 41 12.08 5.22 -23.35
C PRO A 41 12.51 4.21 -22.28
N GLN A 42 11.68 3.98 -21.26
CA GLN A 42 11.94 3.00 -20.20
C GLN A 42 11.25 1.65 -20.47
N LEU A 43 10.11 1.65 -21.16
CA LEU A 43 9.29 0.46 -21.41
C LEU A 43 10.04 -0.55 -22.29
N ILE A 44 10.67 -0.09 -23.37
CA ILE A 44 11.38 -0.96 -24.31
C ILE A 44 12.58 -1.65 -23.64
N PRO A 45 13.50 -0.92 -22.97
CA PRO A 45 14.58 -1.57 -22.22
C PRO A 45 14.07 -2.53 -21.17
N SER A 46 13.02 -2.17 -20.42
CA SER A 46 12.46 -3.03 -19.36
C SER A 46 11.88 -4.35 -19.91
N LEU A 47 11.20 -4.30 -21.06
CA LEU A 47 10.67 -5.51 -21.72
C LEU A 47 11.79 -6.41 -22.26
N MET A 48 12.82 -5.81 -22.87
CA MET A 48 13.99 -6.56 -23.30
C MET A 48 14.66 -7.23 -22.10
N LEU A 49 14.87 -6.48 -21.02
CA LEU A 49 15.52 -6.94 -19.80
C LEU A 49 14.73 -8.05 -19.08
N ASN A 50 13.40 -8.00 -19.14
CA ASN A 50 12.52 -9.05 -18.61
C ASN A 50 12.71 -10.38 -19.37
N ASN A 51 12.91 -10.34 -20.69
CA ASN A 51 13.13 -11.55 -21.50
C ASN A 51 14.53 -12.16 -21.28
N TYR A 52 15.48 -11.38 -20.73
CA TYR A 52 16.85 -11.82 -20.45
C TYR A 52 17.13 -12.02 -18.95
N SER A 53 16.14 -11.83 -18.07
CA SER A 53 16.32 -12.04 -16.63
C SER A 53 15.91 -13.45 -16.21
N ILE A 54 16.89 -14.27 -15.86
CA ILE A 54 16.70 -15.51 -15.10
C ILE A 54 16.90 -15.14 -13.63
N ARG A 55 15.87 -15.33 -12.78
CA ARG A 55 15.90 -14.87 -11.38
C ARG A 55 16.59 -15.83 -10.40
N SER A 56 16.76 -17.09 -10.77
CA SER A 56 17.70 -18.03 -10.14
C SER A 56 17.85 -19.27 -11.02
N PHE A 57 18.98 -19.99 -10.88
CA PHE A 57 19.22 -21.25 -11.61
C PHE A 57 18.52 -22.46 -10.96
N ASP A 58 18.16 -22.36 -9.68
CA ASP A 58 17.62 -23.47 -8.87
C ASP A 58 16.17 -23.27 -8.37
N ALA A 59 15.53 -22.12 -8.59
CA ALA A 59 14.12 -21.95 -8.24
C ALA A 59 13.23 -22.07 -9.49
N GLU A 60 12.76 -23.29 -9.75
CA GLU A 60 11.75 -23.59 -10.77
C GLU A 60 10.42 -22.84 -10.57
N GLU A 61 10.22 -22.14 -9.45
CA GLU A 61 8.92 -21.54 -9.10
C GLU A 61 8.91 -20.06 -8.74
N ILE A 62 10.03 -19.33 -8.68
CA ILE A 62 9.97 -17.88 -8.36
C ILE A 62 9.70 -17.09 -9.66
N SER A 63 8.50 -17.26 -10.18
CA SER A 63 8.00 -16.45 -11.29
C SER A 63 7.97 -14.98 -10.86
N ALA A 64 8.44 -14.07 -11.73
CA ALA A 64 8.36 -12.62 -11.54
C ALA A 64 6.93 -12.07 -11.37
N THR A 65 5.93 -12.97 -11.39
CA THR A 65 4.49 -12.72 -11.24
C THR A 65 3.90 -13.27 -9.94
N GLN A 66 4.69 -13.90 -9.05
CA GLN A 66 4.23 -14.29 -7.72
C GLN A 66 4.34 -13.10 -6.76
N GLY A 67 3.22 -12.52 -6.35
CA GLY A 67 3.23 -11.45 -5.34
C GLY A 67 1.84 -10.87 -5.00
N ALA A 68 0.79 -11.68 -5.10
CA ALA A 68 -0.47 -11.32 -4.49
C ALA A 68 -0.38 -11.50 -2.98
N TYR A 69 -1.00 -10.59 -2.24
CA TYR A 69 -0.93 -10.59 -0.78
C TYR A 69 -1.98 -11.53 -0.21
N ASN A 70 -1.60 -12.44 0.70
CA ASN A 70 -2.62 -13.18 1.44
C ASN A 70 -3.49 -12.16 2.22
N PRO A 71 -4.82 -12.28 2.25
CA PRO A 71 -5.69 -11.36 2.98
C PRO A 71 -5.24 -11.09 4.43
N ILE A 72 -4.68 -12.08 5.11
CA ILE A 72 -4.24 -11.95 6.51
C ILE A 72 -2.96 -11.13 6.64
N MET A 73 -2.11 -11.13 5.62
CA MET A 73 -0.91 -10.31 5.62
C MET A 73 -1.25 -8.81 5.64
N THR A 74 -2.48 -8.41 5.30
CA THR A 74 -2.99 -7.02 5.44
C THR A 74 -2.74 -6.44 6.83
N SER A 75 -2.60 -7.29 7.85
CA SER A 75 -2.16 -6.90 9.19
C SER A 75 -0.83 -6.13 9.21
N ALA A 76 0.08 -6.33 8.26
CA ALA A 76 1.32 -5.55 8.11
C ALA A 76 1.10 -4.08 7.73
N TYR A 77 -0.04 -3.75 7.12
CA TYR A 77 -0.43 -2.34 6.93
C TYR A 77 -0.85 -1.67 8.25
N LEU A 78 -1.35 -2.48 9.20
CA LEU A 78 -1.90 -2.02 10.47
C LEU A 78 -0.87 -1.97 11.58
N PHE A 79 0.03 -2.95 11.63
CA PHE A 79 1.02 -3.10 12.69
C PHE A 79 2.42 -3.11 12.09
N PRO A 80 3.30 -2.21 12.56
CA PRO A 80 4.65 -2.10 12.03
C PRO A 80 5.41 -3.37 12.38
N THR A 81 6.19 -3.89 11.42
CA THR A 81 7.11 -5.00 11.68
C THR A 81 6.41 -6.28 12.17
N ILE A 82 5.15 -6.54 11.79
CA ILE A 82 4.42 -7.73 12.29
C ILE A 82 5.02 -9.09 11.83
N PHE A 83 5.99 -9.12 10.91
CA PHE A 83 6.57 -10.35 10.37
C PHE A 83 8.12 -10.36 10.48
N GLN A 84 8.66 -9.92 11.62
CA GLN A 84 10.09 -9.52 11.82
C GLN A 84 11.17 -10.55 11.42
N ASN A 85 12.21 -10.05 10.74
CA ASN A 85 13.61 -9.98 11.21
C ASN A 85 14.33 -8.87 10.40
N ASN A 86 15.38 -8.21 10.92
CA ASN A 86 16.01 -7.05 10.23
C ASN A 86 16.55 -7.38 8.82
N ALA A 87 17.01 -8.62 8.63
CA ALA A 87 17.48 -9.12 7.33
C ALA A 87 16.35 -9.16 6.27
N ASN A 88 15.09 -9.29 6.69
CA ASN A 88 13.91 -9.36 5.82
C ASN A 88 13.43 -7.98 5.32
N TYR A 89 14.06 -6.86 5.70
CA TYR A 89 13.74 -5.53 5.14
C TYR A 89 14.47 -5.24 3.82
N GLN A 90 15.50 -6.04 3.54
CA GLN A 90 16.34 -5.95 2.35
C GLN A 90 15.90 -6.92 1.24
N GLY A 91 14.74 -7.58 1.42
CA GLY A 91 14.18 -8.50 0.44
C GLY A 91 14.58 -9.96 0.66
N GLU A 92 15.12 -10.32 1.82
CA GLU A 92 15.30 -11.73 2.18
C GLU A 92 13.96 -12.44 2.40
N GLU A 93 13.94 -13.73 2.07
CA GLU A 93 12.80 -14.61 2.27
C GLU A 93 12.56 -14.82 3.77
N ILE A 94 11.39 -14.41 4.28
CA ILE A 94 11.04 -14.58 5.70
C ILE A 94 10.96 -16.07 6.07
N ASP A 95 10.46 -16.90 5.14
CA ASP A 95 10.38 -18.37 5.14
C ASP A 95 9.98 -18.83 3.71
N LYS A 96 10.19 -20.10 3.35
CA LYS A 96 9.79 -20.69 2.04
C LYS A 96 8.31 -20.48 1.68
N ASP A 97 7.48 -20.28 2.71
CA ASP A 97 6.04 -20.06 2.60
C ASP A 97 5.65 -18.56 2.59
N PHE A 98 6.61 -17.67 2.90
CA PHE A 98 6.49 -16.21 2.85
C PHE A 98 7.31 -15.68 1.66
N SER A 99 6.69 -15.61 0.47
CA SER A 99 7.31 -15.06 -0.74
C SER A 99 8.09 -13.77 -0.45
N TYR A 100 9.36 -13.66 -0.86
CA TYR A 100 10.24 -12.46 -0.83
C TYR A 100 9.49 -11.18 -0.48
N VAL A 101 9.51 -10.80 0.80
CA VAL A 101 8.79 -9.61 1.23
C VAL A 101 9.79 -8.50 1.51
N GLU A 102 9.85 -7.50 0.62
CA GLU A 102 10.21 -6.15 1.07
C GLU A 102 9.08 -5.68 2.01
N THR A 103 9.21 -6.03 3.30
CA THR A 103 8.12 -6.18 4.30
C THR A 103 7.52 -4.90 4.83
N TYR A 104 8.19 -3.76 4.66
CA TYR A 104 7.73 -2.57 5.35
C TYR A 104 6.64 -1.84 4.59
N MET A 105 5.41 -2.01 5.07
CA MET A 105 4.23 -1.40 4.48
C MET A 105 3.34 -0.70 5.51
N TYR A 106 3.89 -0.38 6.67
CA TYR A 106 3.12 0.31 7.69
C TYR A 106 2.51 1.61 7.15
N MET A 107 1.19 1.74 7.28
CA MET A 107 0.43 2.86 6.70
C MET A 107 0.08 3.95 7.73
N GLY A 108 0.44 3.76 8.99
CA GLY A 108 0.07 4.64 10.10
C GLY A 108 -1.33 4.31 10.62
N ILE A 109 -1.42 3.80 11.84
CA ILE A 109 -2.69 3.48 12.49
C ILE A 109 -3.56 4.73 12.68
N VAL A 110 -2.93 5.89 12.87
CA VAL A 110 -3.63 7.18 12.95
C VAL A 110 -4.24 7.53 11.59
N SER A 111 -3.48 7.39 10.50
CA SER A 111 -3.95 7.60 9.12
C SER A 111 -5.12 6.70 8.77
N ILE A 112 -5.02 5.41 9.10
CA ILE A 112 -6.09 4.43 8.89
C ILE A 112 -7.35 4.82 9.66
N THR A 113 -7.20 5.20 10.93
CA THR A 113 -8.33 5.63 11.77
C THR A 113 -9.02 6.86 11.19
N MET A 114 -8.25 7.87 10.77
CA MET A 114 -8.80 9.07 10.14
C MET A 114 -9.49 8.76 8.80
N ALA A 115 -8.94 7.85 7.99
CA ALA A 115 -9.56 7.43 6.73
C ALA A 115 -10.88 6.68 6.96
N LEU A 116 -10.95 5.81 7.98
CA LEU A 116 -12.20 5.14 8.37
C LEU A 116 -13.26 6.14 8.79
N LEU A 117 -12.90 7.12 9.63
CA LEU A 117 -13.81 8.18 10.06
C LEU A 117 -14.22 9.10 8.90
N GLY A 118 -13.28 9.48 8.04
CA GLY A 118 -13.53 10.27 6.85
C GLY A 118 -14.51 9.58 5.91
N THR A 119 -14.42 8.25 5.77
CA THR A 119 -15.34 7.44 4.94
C THR A 119 -16.77 7.51 5.46
N ILE A 120 -16.93 7.43 6.78
CA ILE A 120 -18.23 7.51 7.46
C ILE A 120 -18.87 8.89 7.26
N LEU A 121 -18.06 9.95 7.18
CA LEU A 121 -18.47 11.35 7.09
C LEU A 121 -18.54 11.88 5.65
N LEU A 122 -18.09 11.10 4.66
CA LEU A 122 -17.97 11.53 3.28
C LEU A 122 -19.34 11.78 2.64
N LYS A 123 -19.65 13.06 2.39
CA LYS A 123 -20.92 13.48 1.75
C LYS A 123 -20.77 13.76 0.25
N ASN A 124 -19.56 14.08 -0.19
CA ASN A 124 -19.31 14.42 -1.58
C ASN A 124 -19.38 13.17 -2.47
N LYS A 125 -20.48 13.03 -3.22
CA LYS A 125 -20.71 11.89 -4.14
C LYS A 125 -19.62 11.69 -5.20
N LYS A 126 -18.84 12.71 -5.55
CA LYS A 126 -17.72 12.57 -6.51
C LYS A 126 -16.52 11.93 -5.83
N LEU A 127 -16.10 12.46 -4.69
CA LEU A 127 -15.01 11.90 -3.88
C LEU A 127 -15.34 10.48 -3.40
N ASP A 128 -16.60 10.24 -3.08
CA ASP A 128 -17.08 8.93 -2.66
C ASP A 128 -16.94 7.86 -3.75
N ARG A 129 -17.31 8.20 -4.99
CA ARG A 129 -17.15 7.30 -6.14
C ARG A 129 -15.67 7.06 -6.44
N LEU A 130 -14.85 8.11 -6.36
CA LEU A 130 -13.40 7.99 -6.53
C LEU A 130 -12.80 7.04 -5.49
N GLY A 131 -13.17 7.20 -4.21
CA GLY A 131 -12.67 6.35 -3.13
C GLY A 131 -13.12 4.92 -3.24
N SER A 132 -14.42 4.72 -3.50
CA SER A 132 -14.98 3.38 -3.69
C SER A 132 -14.30 2.66 -4.85
N LEU A 133 -14.11 3.32 -5.98
CA LEU A 133 -13.43 2.74 -7.13
C LEU A 133 -11.96 2.41 -6.84
N THR A 134 -11.23 3.33 -6.19
CA THR A 134 -9.83 3.12 -5.82
C THR A 134 -9.68 1.93 -4.87
N LEU A 135 -10.56 1.84 -3.87
CA LEU A 135 -10.55 0.75 -2.88
C LEU A 135 -10.94 -0.59 -3.49
N ILE A 136 -11.95 -0.61 -4.39
CA ILE A 136 -12.34 -1.82 -5.11
C ILE A 136 -11.18 -2.30 -5.99
N LEU A 137 -10.52 -1.40 -6.72
CA LEU A 137 -9.34 -1.74 -7.53
C LEU A 137 -8.19 -2.26 -6.67
N PHE A 138 -7.94 -1.63 -5.52
CA PHE A 138 -6.97 -2.12 -4.54
C PHE A 138 -7.31 -3.55 -4.11
N ILE A 139 -8.54 -3.83 -3.67
CA ILE A 139 -8.96 -5.16 -3.20
C ILE A 139 -8.81 -6.22 -4.31
N ILE A 140 -9.33 -5.93 -5.51
CA ILE A 140 -9.29 -6.88 -6.64
C ILE A 140 -7.84 -7.21 -7.03
N LEU A 141 -6.99 -6.18 -7.14
CA LEU A 141 -5.61 -6.38 -7.58
C LEU A 141 -4.73 -6.98 -6.48
N ASN A 142 -4.90 -6.55 -5.22
CA ASN A 142 -4.05 -6.99 -4.11
C ASN A 142 -4.31 -8.45 -3.71
N TYR A 143 -5.57 -8.88 -3.77
CA TYR A 143 -5.98 -10.25 -3.41
C TYR A 143 -6.29 -11.11 -4.63
N SER A 144 -5.93 -10.63 -5.82
CA SER A 144 -5.97 -11.28 -7.13
C SER A 144 -5.89 -12.82 -7.10
N THR A 145 -4.80 -13.39 -6.58
CA THR A 145 -4.56 -14.84 -6.54
C THR A 145 -5.44 -15.60 -5.54
N TYR A 146 -6.03 -14.89 -4.58
CA TYR A 146 -6.89 -15.43 -3.53
C TYR A 146 -8.38 -15.24 -3.83
N ILE A 147 -8.72 -14.75 -5.03
CA ILE A 147 -10.09 -14.65 -5.53
C ILE A 147 -10.33 -15.84 -6.47
N PRO A 148 -11.10 -16.86 -6.07
CA PRO A 148 -11.13 -18.16 -6.76
C PRO A 148 -11.70 -18.12 -8.19
N PHE A 149 -12.38 -17.04 -8.57
CA PHE A 149 -12.98 -16.86 -9.89
C PHE A 149 -12.21 -15.87 -10.78
N LEU A 150 -11.03 -15.43 -10.36
CA LEU A 150 -10.24 -14.41 -11.04
C LEU A 150 -8.86 -14.95 -11.41
N ASP A 151 -8.74 -15.53 -12.60
CA ASP A 151 -7.46 -15.97 -13.15
C ASP A 151 -6.72 -14.79 -13.80
N ILE A 152 -6.00 -14.02 -12.97
CA ILE A 152 -5.23 -12.86 -13.43
C ILE A 152 -4.00 -13.25 -14.25
N ASP A 153 -3.50 -14.49 -14.12
CA ASP A 153 -2.38 -14.97 -14.92
C ASP A 153 -2.74 -15.05 -16.40
N ALA A 154 -4.02 -15.30 -16.69
CA ALA A 154 -4.57 -15.27 -18.03
C ALA A 154 -4.76 -13.85 -18.61
N ILE A 155 -4.58 -12.76 -17.83
CA ILE A 155 -4.85 -11.38 -18.29
C ILE A 155 -3.54 -10.57 -18.43
N PRO A 156 -3.06 -10.38 -19.68
CA PRO A 156 -1.85 -9.59 -19.95
C PRO A 156 -1.93 -8.18 -19.36
N GLY A 157 -0.86 -7.75 -18.70
CA GLY A 157 -0.76 -6.42 -18.10
C GLY A 157 -1.37 -6.31 -16.69
N ILE A 158 -2.44 -7.06 -16.38
CA ILE A 158 -2.96 -7.15 -15.00
C ILE A 158 -2.03 -8.03 -14.14
N SER A 159 -1.45 -9.08 -14.73
CA SER A 159 -0.43 -9.91 -14.09
C SER A 159 0.78 -9.12 -13.56
N LEU A 160 1.10 -7.96 -14.15
CA LEU A 160 2.16 -7.06 -13.68
C LEU A 160 1.83 -6.31 -12.39
N PHE A 161 0.55 -6.28 -12.00
CA PHE A 161 0.11 -5.67 -10.76
C PHE A 161 0.20 -6.62 -9.57
N ARG A 162 0.54 -7.90 -9.75
CA ARG A 162 0.73 -8.86 -8.65
C ARG A 162 1.95 -8.56 -7.78
N TYR A 163 2.34 -7.30 -7.59
CA TYR A 163 3.33 -6.91 -6.60
C TYR A 163 2.62 -5.97 -5.62
N TRP A 164 2.29 -6.47 -4.44
CA TRP A 164 1.47 -5.80 -3.43
C TRP A 164 1.94 -4.36 -3.11
N THR A 165 3.25 -4.11 -3.06
CA THR A 165 3.82 -2.77 -2.74
C THR A 165 3.49 -1.73 -3.80
N ARG A 166 3.26 -2.17 -5.04
CA ARG A 166 2.84 -1.28 -6.14
C ARG A 166 1.34 -0.96 -6.01
N ILE A 167 0.53 -1.94 -5.62
CA ILE A 167 -0.91 -1.74 -5.46
C ILE A 167 -1.24 -0.92 -4.20
N SER A 168 -0.42 -1.01 -3.16
CA SER A 168 -0.60 -0.29 -1.90
C SER A 168 -0.73 1.24 -2.06
N PHE A 169 -0.17 1.81 -3.14
CA PHE A 169 -0.37 3.21 -3.51
C PHE A 169 -1.83 3.61 -3.74
N LEU A 170 -2.69 2.69 -4.22
CA LEU A 170 -4.13 2.94 -4.35
C LEU A 170 -4.77 3.10 -2.97
N MET A 171 -4.39 2.26 -2.01
CA MET A 171 -4.85 2.35 -0.63
C MET A 171 -4.32 3.62 0.05
N LEU A 172 -3.03 3.95 -0.12
CA LEU A 172 -2.44 5.20 0.37
C LEU A 172 -3.16 6.43 -0.19
N PHE A 173 -3.44 6.45 -1.49
CA PHE A 173 -4.18 7.53 -2.13
C PHE A 173 -5.58 7.68 -1.51
N TYR A 174 -6.31 6.57 -1.37
CA TYR A 174 -7.62 6.55 -0.72
C TYR A 174 -7.57 7.12 0.70
N MET A 175 -6.65 6.62 1.53
CA MET A 175 -6.51 7.08 2.91
C MET A 175 -6.11 8.55 2.99
N ALA A 176 -5.20 9.01 2.13
CA ALA A 176 -4.73 10.39 2.12
C ALA A 176 -5.87 11.37 1.88
N PHE A 177 -6.68 11.18 0.83
CA PHE A 177 -7.73 12.15 0.53
C PHE A 177 -8.94 12.01 1.47
N VAL A 178 -9.31 10.80 1.90
CA VAL A 178 -10.43 10.59 2.83
C VAL A 178 -10.07 11.04 4.25
N GLY A 179 -8.86 10.74 4.72
CA GLY A 179 -8.32 11.25 5.97
C GLY A 179 -8.21 12.77 5.96
N SER A 180 -7.76 13.37 4.84
CA SER A 180 -7.76 14.83 4.68
C SER A 180 -9.17 15.43 4.74
N TYR A 181 -10.16 14.75 4.15
CA TYR A 181 -11.56 15.17 4.25
C TYR A 181 -12.08 15.16 5.70
N PHE A 182 -11.66 14.17 6.51
CA PHE A 182 -11.97 14.14 7.94
C PHE A 182 -11.37 15.34 8.68
N ILE A 183 -10.07 15.60 8.47
CA ILE A 183 -9.36 16.73 9.07
C ILE A 183 -9.99 18.07 8.66
N ASP A 184 -10.34 18.25 7.39
CA ASP A 184 -11.03 19.44 6.89
C ASP A 184 -12.41 19.62 7.54
N THR A 185 -13.15 18.53 7.69
CA THR A 185 -14.47 18.53 8.36
C THR A 185 -14.36 18.93 9.83
N LEU A 186 -13.34 18.42 10.53
CA LEU A 186 -13.04 18.83 11.90
C LEU A 186 -12.68 20.32 11.96
N ALA A 187 -11.76 20.78 11.11
CA ALA A 187 -11.26 22.16 11.13
C ALA A 187 -12.37 23.19 10.84
N LYS A 188 -13.23 22.91 9.84
CA LYS A 188 -14.32 23.82 9.42
C LYS A 188 -15.53 23.82 10.35
N ARG A 189 -15.53 23.02 11.43
CA ARG A 189 -16.67 22.84 12.34
C ARG A 189 -17.98 22.48 11.62
N SER A 190 -17.91 21.91 10.42
CA SER A 190 -19.09 21.65 9.60
C SER A 190 -19.73 20.29 9.93
N MET A 191 -19.67 19.88 11.20
CA MET A 191 -20.32 18.68 11.70
C MET A 191 -21.83 18.84 11.84
N ASP A 192 -22.37 20.01 11.48
CA ASP A 192 -23.79 20.21 11.29
C ASP A 192 -24.32 19.23 10.23
N ASN A 193 -25.27 18.38 10.65
CA ASN A 193 -25.85 17.27 9.87
C ASN A 193 -24.87 16.14 9.53
N ILE A 194 -24.10 15.60 10.49
CA ILE A 194 -23.45 14.30 10.29
C ILE A 194 -24.53 13.23 10.07
N SER A 195 -24.70 12.78 8.82
CA SER A 195 -25.38 11.52 8.53
C SER A 195 -24.32 10.41 8.54
N PHE A 196 -24.26 9.65 9.63
CA PHE A 196 -23.36 8.50 9.74
C PHE A 196 -23.76 7.42 8.73
N SER A 197 -22.93 7.19 7.72
CA SER A 197 -23.14 6.09 6.75
C SER A 197 -22.23 4.90 7.08
N TRP A 198 -22.53 4.21 8.19
CA TRP A 198 -21.78 3.02 8.64
C TRP A 198 -21.80 1.87 7.63
N LYS A 199 -22.77 1.87 6.70
CA LYS A 199 -22.94 0.84 5.68
C LYS A 199 -21.67 0.61 4.86
N LYS A 200 -20.91 1.66 4.53
CA LYS A 200 -19.69 1.54 3.71
C LYS A 200 -18.55 0.88 4.46
N THR A 201 -18.29 1.33 5.69
CA THR A 201 -17.29 0.71 6.57
C THR A 201 -17.64 -0.76 6.81
N LEU A 202 -18.94 -1.05 6.98
CA LEU A 202 -19.41 -2.42 7.12
C LEU A 202 -19.17 -3.23 5.83
N ILE A 203 -19.45 -2.69 4.65
CA ILE A 203 -19.15 -3.36 3.37
C ILE A 203 -17.66 -3.69 3.29
N ILE A 204 -16.77 -2.72 3.53
CA ILE A 204 -15.31 -2.92 3.49
C ILE A 204 -14.89 -4.03 4.47
N GLY A 205 -15.36 -3.96 5.71
CA GLY A 205 -15.08 -4.97 6.73
C GLY A 205 -15.61 -6.36 6.35
N THR A 206 -16.84 -6.45 5.84
CA THR A 206 -17.43 -7.72 5.40
C THR A 206 -16.73 -8.29 4.17
N THR A 207 -16.29 -7.45 3.22
CA THR A 207 -15.50 -7.90 2.06
C THR A 207 -14.18 -8.48 2.51
N PHE A 208 -13.49 -7.82 3.44
CA PHE A 208 -12.26 -8.36 4.02
C PHE A 208 -12.48 -9.69 4.73
N LEU A 209 -13.49 -9.78 5.60
CA LEU A 209 -13.82 -11.02 6.30
C LEU A 209 -14.24 -12.14 5.33
N ALA A 210 -14.96 -11.81 4.26
CA ALA A 210 -15.30 -12.76 3.21
C ALA A 210 -14.06 -13.28 2.48
N LEU A 211 -13.09 -12.41 2.15
CA LEU A 211 -11.83 -12.83 1.53
C LEU A 211 -11.01 -13.73 2.44
N VAL A 212 -10.93 -13.41 3.74
CA VAL A 212 -10.30 -14.29 4.74
C VAL A 212 -11.04 -15.63 4.83
N GLY A 213 -12.37 -15.61 4.90
CA GLY A 213 -13.20 -16.81 4.98
C GLY A 213 -13.12 -17.71 3.74
N LEU A 214 -13.11 -17.13 2.54
CA LEU A 214 -12.91 -17.86 1.28
C LEU A 214 -11.55 -18.57 1.23
N ASN A 215 -10.56 -18.02 1.93
CA ASN A 215 -9.20 -18.55 1.98
C ASN A 215 -8.89 -19.27 3.30
N TRP A 216 -9.90 -19.57 4.13
CA TRP A 216 -9.71 -20.13 5.47
C TRP A 216 -9.00 -21.49 5.47
N ASN A 217 -9.25 -22.32 4.45
CA ASN A 217 -8.66 -23.65 4.32
C ASN A 217 -7.30 -23.63 3.61
N HIS A 218 -6.84 -22.47 3.13
CA HIS A 218 -5.54 -22.35 2.49
C HIS A 218 -4.44 -22.49 3.56
N ALA A 219 -3.47 -23.37 3.35
CA ALA A 219 -2.45 -23.71 4.36
C ALA A 219 -1.71 -22.46 4.89
N VAL A 220 -1.30 -21.57 3.99
CA VAL A 220 -0.67 -20.28 4.32
C VAL A 220 -1.56 -19.42 5.23
N THR A 221 -2.86 -19.34 4.96
CA THR A 221 -3.82 -18.56 5.77
C THR A 221 -3.92 -19.13 7.19
N GLN A 222 -4.00 -20.45 7.34
CA GLN A 222 -4.12 -21.08 8.66
C GLN A 222 -2.88 -20.88 9.52
N ARG A 223 -1.69 -21.08 8.94
CA ARG A 223 -0.42 -20.84 9.63
C ARG A 223 -0.33 -19.36 10.06
N LEU A 224 -0.62 -18.43 9.15
CA LEU A 224 -0.64 -16.99 9.45
C LEU A 224 -1.56 -16.63 10.62
N ILE A 225 -2.76 -17.21 10.71
CA ILE A 225 -3.69 -16.96 11.84
C ILE A 225 -3.10 -17.45 13.15
N GLN A 226 -2.51 -18.65 13.13
CA GLN A 226 -1.97 -19.30 14.34
C GLN A 226 -0.77 -18.53 14.88
N ASP A 227 0.08 -18.01 14.00
CA ASP A 227 1.31 -17.33 14.37
C ASP A 227 1.13 -15.81 14.60
N LEU A 228 0.06 -15.20 14.11
CA LEU A 228 -0.17 -13.76 14.26
C LEU A 228 -0.06 -13.25 15.71
N PRO A 229 -0.64 -13.92 16.73
CA PRO A 229 -0.54 -13.46 18.10
C PRO A 229 0.88 -13.47 18.64
N SER A 230 1.69 -14.47 18.27
CA SER A 230 3.07 -14.56 18.72
C SER A 230 3.87 -13.40 18.14
N TYR A 231 3.74 -13.15 16.83
CA TYR A 231 4.44 -12.04 16.17
C TYR A 231 4.08 -10.65 16.71
N ILE A 232 2.81 -10.42 17.03
CA ILE A 232 2.39 -9.14 17.63
C ILE A 232 3.02 -8.95 19.01
N SER A 233 3.02 -10.00 19.84
CA SER A 233 3.48 -9.92 21.23
C SER A 233 5.01 -9.81 21.38
N THR A 234 5.77 -10.31 20.40
CA THR A 234 7.23 -10.29 20.40
C THR A 234 7.82 -9.09 19.69
N SER A 235 7.01 -8.34 18.93
CA SER A 235 7.49 -7.16 18.23
C SER A 235 7.97 -6.07 19.19
N TYR A 236 9.17 -5.55 18.89
CA TYR A 236 9.78 -4.41 19.58
C TYR A 236 8.84 -3.20 19.70
N TYR A 237 8.00 -2.97 18.68
CA TYR A 237 7.15 -1.78 18.54
C TYR A 237 5.77 -1.90 19.17
N TYR A 238 5.45 -3.04 19.79
CA TYR A 238 4.11 -3.34 20.30
C TYR A 238 3.61 -2.27 21.28
N LYS A 239 4.41 -1.87 22.28
CA LYS A 239 3.95 -0.97 23.35
C LYS A 239 3.66 0.44 22.82
N GLU A 240 4.52 0.94 21.95
CA GLU A 240 4.41 2.26 21.35
C GLU A 240 3.23 2.32 20.38
N TRP A 241 3.02 1.25 19.61
CA TRP A 241 1.85 1.14 18.73
C TRP A 241 0.54 1.18 19.52
N TYR A 242 0.44 0.40 20.61
CA TYR A 242 -0.73 0.44 21.49
C TYR A 242 -0.93 1.81 22.15
N SER A 243 0.17 2.49 22.49
CA SER A 243 0.12 3.84 23.06
C SER A 243 -0.45 4.85 22.05
N ILE A 244 -0.03 4.78 20.79
CA ILE A 244 -0.56 5.64 19.71
C ILE A 244 -2.05 5.34 19.45
N VAL A 245 -2.43 4.05 19.42
CA VAL A 245 -3.84 3.65 19.31
C VAL A 245 -4.66 4.22 20.46
N PHE A 246 -4.19 4.05 21.70
CA PHE A 246 -4.86 4.56 22.89
C PHE A 246 -5.03 6.07 22.83
N VAL A 247 -3.98 6.83 22.52
CA VAL A 247 -4.02 8.29 22.39
C VAL A 247 -4.99 8.73 21.29
N THR A 248 -5.00 8.03 20.16
CA THR A 248 -5.92 8.29 19.04
C THR A 248 -7.37 8.11 19.47
N VAL A 249 -7.69 6.96 20.06
CA VAL A 249 -9.05 6.63 20.52
C VAL A 249 -9.51 7.57 21.64
N ALA A 250 -8.65 7.83 22.63
CA ALA A 250 -8.95 8.75 23.72
C ALA A 250 -9.24 10.16 23.21
N SER A 251 -8.46 10.63 22.23
CA SER A 251 -8.66 11.95 21.60
C SER A 251 -9.99 12.02 20.83
N LEU A 252 -10.36 10.96 20.12
CA LEU A 252 -11.65 10.87 19.43
C LEU A 252 -12.84 10.89 20.41
N ILE A 253 -12.75 10.13 21.50
CA ILE A 253 -13.78 10.11 22.55
C ILE A 253 -13.91 11.51 23.16
N PHE A 254 -12.79 12.12 23.53
CA PHE A 254 -12.76 13.46 24.11
C PHE A 254 -13.37 14.51 23.17
N GLY A 255 -12.99 14.49 21.89
CA GLY A 255 -13.57 15.36 20.87
C GLY A 255 -15.07 15.17 20.69
N THR A 256 -15.53 13.92 20.74
CA THR A 256 -16.95 13.58 20.66
C THR A 256 -17.73 14.13 21.86
N ILE A 257 -17.20 13.98 23.07
CA ILE A 257 -17.81 14.54 24.29
C ILE A 257 -17.91 16.07 24.20
N ILE A 258 -16.86 16.74 23.73
CA ILE A 258 -16.88 18.20 23.59
C ILE A 258 -17.86 18.63 22.50
N TYR A 259 -17.94 17.91 21.38
CA TYR A 259 -18.91 18.16 20.32
C TYR A 259 -20.34 18.15 20.83
N PHE A 260 -20.73 17.11 21.59
CA PHE A 260 -22.07 17.04 22.17
C PHE A 260 -22.36 18.15 23.17
N ARG A 261 -21.35 18.66 23.87
CA ARG A 261 -21.50 19.76 24.84
C ARG A 261 -21.50 21.15 24.20
N LYS A 262 -20.70 21.34 23.15
CA LYS A 262 -20.48 22.63 22.47
C LYS A 262 -20.28 22.39 20.98
N LYS A 263 -21.38 22.53 20.23
CA LYS A 263 -21.45 22.34 18.77
C LYS A 263 -20.37 23.13 18.01
N THR A 264 -19.97 24.30 18.53
CA THR A 264 -18.92 25.16 17.97
C THR A 264 -17.88 25.52 19.04
N SER A 265 -16.78 24.79 19.07
CA SER A 265 -15.67 25.01 20.02
C SER A 265 -14.35 25.28 19.27
N PRO A 266 -13.49 26.20 19.75
CA PRO A 266 -12.13 26.39 19.23
C PRO A 266 -11.25 25.14 19.37
N ILE A 267 -11.71 24.14 20.12
CA ILE A 267 -11.01 22.86 20.25
C ILE A 267 -10.92 22.10 18.92
N PHE A 268 -11.85 22.26 17.97
CA PHE A 268 -11.86 21.41 16.78
C PHE A 268 -10.67 21.66 15.82
N PRO A 269 -10.31 22.92 15.50
CA PRO A 269 -9.05 23.20 14.82
C PRO A 269 -7.82 22.69 15.57
N ILE A 270 -7.81 22.78 16.91
CA ILE A 270 -6.70 22.28 17.75
C ILE A 270 -6.60 20.76 17.64
N MET A 271 -7.74 20.06 17.67
CA MET A 271 -7.81 18.61 17.46
C MET A 271 -7.35 18.20 16.07
N ALA A 272 -7.73 18.96 15.03
CA ALA A 272 -7.26 18.72 13.67
C ALA A 272 -5.73 18.83 13.58
N LEU A 273 -5.14 19.86 14.18
CA LEU A 273 -3.69 20.02 14.27
C LEU A 273 -3.05 18.87 15.07
N PHE A 274 -3.66 18.49 16.20
CA PHE A 274 -3.19 17.38 17.02
C PHE A 274 -3.17 16.06 16.25
N PHE A 275 -4.24 15.71 15.52
CA PHE A 275 -4.26 14.49 14.70
C PHE A 275 -3.23 14.53 13.57
N LEU A 276 -2.99 15.70 12.97
CA LEU A 276 -1.96 15.86 11.95
C LEU A 276 -0.56 15.62 12.53
N LEU A 277 -0.25 16.21 13.69
CA LEU A 277 1.02 15.97 14.40
C LEU A 277 1.16 14.51 14.83
N LEU A 278 0.08 13.91 15.34
CA LEU A 278 0.06 12.51 15.74
C LEU A 278 0.32 11.58 14.55
N THR A 279 -0.22 11.91 13.38
CA THR A 279 0.02 11.15 12.13
C THR A 279 1.48 11.24 11.67
N VAL A 280 2.06 12.44 11.69
CA VAL A 280 3.49 12.61 11.36
C VAL A 280 4.36 11.86 12.35
N THR A 281 4.03 11.92 13.64
CA THR A 281 4.75 11.21 14.70
C THR A 281 4.66 9.70 14.51
N ASP A 282 3.46 9.18 14.27
CA ASP A 282 3.17 7.77 14.00
C ASP A 282 4.00 7.23 12.82
N LEU A 283 3.89 7.88 11.66
CA LEU A 283 4.64 7.47 10.47
C LEU A 283 6.15 7.61 10.67
N LYS A 284 6.63 8.75 11.17
CA LYS A 284 8.07 8.96 11.36
C LYS A 284 8.68 7.96 12.34
N TYR A 285 8.01 7.71 13.47
CA TYR A 285 8.52 6.83 14.50
C TYR A 285 8.73 5.42 13.95
N PHE A 286 7.68 4.82 13.37
CA PHE A 286 7.77 3.45 12.90
C PHE A 286 8.51 3.28 11.57
N SER A 287 8.73 4.35 10.79
CA SER A 287 9.48 4.29 9.54
C SER A 287 10.95 4.67 9.69
N SER A 288 11.35 5.30 10.80
CA SER A 288 12.71 5.83 10.99
C SER A 288 13.79 4.78 10.80
N GLU A 289 13.73 3.68 11.53
CA GLU A 289 14.70 2.57 11.44
C GLU A 289 14.87 2.05 10.00
N ILE A 290 13.81 2.05 9.20
CA ILE A 290 13.84 1.51 7.84
C ILE A 290 14.33 2.53 6.83
N ILE A 291 14.11 3.81 7.11
CA ILE A 291 14.77 4.88 6.37
C ILE A 291 16.27 4.80 6.67
N ASP A 292 16.65 4.70 7.94
CA ASP A 292 18.04 4.64 8.39
C ASP A 292 18.76 3.44 7.77
N ILE A 293 18.22 2.22 7.86
CA ILE A 293 18.75 1.01 7.18
C ILE A 293 18.94 1.21 5.67
N ARG A 294 18.08 2.00 5.01
CA ARG A 294 18.19 2.25 3.56
C ARG A 294 19.13 3.39 3.21
N THR A 295 19.45 4.27 4.15
CA THR A 295 20.30 5.44 3.92
C THR A 295 21.72 5.27 4.42
N ASP A 296 21.94 4.45 5.44
CA ASP A 296 23.24 4.26 6.08
C ASP A 296 24.30 3.65 5.13
N ASP A 297 23.88 2.84 4.15
CA ASP A 297 24.80 2.19 3.21
C ASP A 297 25.06 2.98 1.92
N ILE A 298 24.39 4.12 1.68
CA ILE A 298 24.50 4.82 0.37
C ILE A 298 25.86 5.51 0.21
N GLU A 299 26.46 5.98 1.30
CA GLU A 299 27.74 6.73 1.26
C GLU A 299 28.95 5.83 0.93
N ASP A 300 28.86 4.52 1.18
CA ASP A 300 29.91 3.52 0.93
C ASP A 300 29.70 2.71 -0.36
N LEU A 301 28.67 3.03 -1.17
CA LEU A 301 28.44 2.39 -2.46
C LEU A 301 29.53 2.80 -3.48
N SER A 302 30.60 2.03 -3.53
CA SER A 302 31.55 2.07 -4.64
C SER A 302 30.94 1.41 -5.89
N LYS A 303 31.27 1.93 -7.07
CA LYS A 303 30.81 1.35 -8.33
C LYS A 303 31.47 -0.03 -8.47
N ALA A 304 30.69 -1.11 -8.48
CA ALA A 304 31.21 -2.46 -8.63
C ALA A 304 32.10 -2.58 -9.87
N ASP A 305 33.30 -3.14 -9.71
CA ASP A 305 34.19 -3.48 -10.83
C ASP A 305 33.51 -4.57 -11.66
N TYR A 306 33.22 -4.28 -12.93
CA TYR A 306 32.51 -5.22 -13.81
C TYR A 306 33.47 -5.92 -14.76
N ASP A 307 33.31 -7.24 -14.92
CA ASP A 307 34.00 -7.99 -15.96
C ASP A 307 33.49 -7.54 -17.34
N PRO A 308 34.37 -7.06 -18.25
CA PRO A 308 33.97 -6.58 -19.58
C PRO A 308 33.13 -7.58 -20.38
N LYS A 309 33.24 -8.89 -20.09
CA LYS A 309 32.46 -9.94 -20.77
C LYS A 309 30.95 -9.88 -20.44
N TYR A 310 30.58 -9.21 -19.35
CA TYR A 310 29.19 -9.06 -18.90
C TYR A 310 28.60 -7.68 -19.20
N LYS A 311 29.33 -6.86 -19.97
CA LYS A 311 28.86 -5.58 -20.46
C LYS A 311 27.52 -5.73 -21.22
N ASN A 312 26.48 -5.02 -20.78
CA ASN A 312 25.09 -5.10 -21.27
C ASN A 312 24.36 -6.41 -20.95
N THR A 313 24.80 -7.12 -19.91
CA THR A 313 24.16 -8.36 -19.43
C THR A 313 23.73 -8.19 -17.98
N ARG A 314 22.54 -8.70 -17.63
CA ARG A 314 22.12 -8.76 -16.23
C ARG A 314 22.67 -10.06 -15.62
N ILE A 315 23.51 -9.93 -14.61
CA ILE A 315 23.83 -11.02 -13.70
C ILE A 315 23.14 -10.70 -12.38
N ILE A 316 22.40 -11.65 -11.85
CA ILE A 316 21.93 -11.60 -10.47
C ILE A 316 22.91 -12.49 -9.73
N LEU A 317 23.80 -11.89 -8.94
CA LEU A 317 24.66 -12.65 -8.04
C LEU A 317 23.81 -13.12 -6.85
N GLU A 318 23.86 -14.41 -6.55
CA GLU A 318 23.38 -14.94 -5.26
C GLU A 318 24.38 -14.50 -4.18
N ALA A 319 24.22 -13.29 -3.66
CA ALA A 319 24.93 -12.87 -2.45
C ALA A 319 23.94 -12.91 -1.28
N ASN A 320 24.22 -13.77 -0.30
CA ASN A 320 23.49 -13.87 0.98
C ASN A 320 23.82 -12.69 1.93
N GLU A 321 24.50 -11.66 1.44
CA GLU A 321 24.89 -10.48 2.21
C GLU A 321 24.59 -9.26 1.33
N ILE A 322 23.60 -8.47 1.75
CA ILE A 322 23.09 -7.30 1.02
C ILE A 322 24.13 -6.17 0.85
N GLU A 323 25.33 -6.30 1.43
CA GLU A 323 26.44 -5.36 1.24
C GLU A 323 26.83 -5.17 -0.24
N ASN A 324 26.49 -6.09 -1.14
CA ASN A 324 26.78 -5.95 -2.57
C ASN A 324 25.55 -6.29 -3.43
N ASN A 325 24.58 -5.39 -3.46
CA ASN A 325 23.59 -5.34 -4.56
C ASN A 325 24.33 -4.95 -5.85
N GLU A 326 25.05 -5.90 -6.45
CA GLU A 326 25.80 -5.71 -7.71
C GLU A 326 24.84 -5.63 -8.90
N SER A 327 24.19 -4.47 -8.98
CA SER A 327 23.99 -3.61 -10.15
C SER A 327 23.87 -4.22 -11.55
N LEU A 328 22.82 -3.75 -12.24
CA LEU A 328 22.64 -3.81 -13.69
C LEU A 328 23.84 -3.18 -14.43
N TYR A 329 24.54 -3.98 -15.25
CA TYR A 329 25.67 -3.50 -16.07
C TYR A 329 25.22 -2.98 -17.44
N TYR A 330 24.52 -1.84 -17.49
CA TYR A 330 24.24 -1.11 -18.74
C TYR A 330 24.97 0.24 -18.77
N ASP A 331 25.69 0.52 -19.86
CA ASP A 331 26.42 1.79 -20.06
C ASP A 331 25.52 3.05 -20.05
N PHE A 332 24.19 2.88 -20.14
CA PHE A 332 23.21 3.96 -20.30
C PHE A 332 22.46 4.33 -19.00
N TRP A 333 22.89 3.83 -17.84
CA TRP A 333 22.30 4.15 -16.54
C TRP A 333 23.20 5.06 -15.69
#